data_AF-A0A7V8YMG3-F1
#
_entry.id   AF-A0A7V8YMG3-F1
#
_cell.length_a   1.000
_cell.length_b   1.000
_cell.length_c   1.000
_cell.angle_alpha   90.00
_cell.angle_beta   90.00
_cell.angle_gamma   90.00
#
_symmetry.space_group_name_H-M   'P 1'
#
loop_
_entity.id
_entity.type
_entity.pdbx_description
1 polymer ?
#
loop_
_entity_poly.entity_id
_entity_poly.type
_entity_poly.pdbx_seq_one_letter_code
_entity_poly.pdbx_strand_id
1 'polypeptide(L)' 'PDGSYIRFDENAAVLINDQLQPRGTRIFGPVGRELRDRRFMRIVSLAPEVL' A
#
# COMPACT_ATOMS: atom_id res chain seq x y z
N PRO A 1 -11.84 -5.90 14.52
CA PRO A 1 -11.51 -4.66 13.78
C PRO A 1 -12.23 -3.47 14.44
N ASP A 2 -11.48 -2.44 14.86
CA ASP A 2 -11.91 -1.38 15.79
C ASP A 2 -12.96 -0.38 15.26
N GLY A 3 -13.64 -0.68 14.14
CA GLY A 3 -14.66 0.19 13.56
C GLY A 3 -14.14 1.55 13.06
N SER A 4 -12.83 1.74 13.07
CA SER A 4 -12.16 2.95 12.61
C SER A 4 -12.18 3.06 11.08
N TYR A 5 -12.45 4.25 10.57
CA TYR A 5 -12.39 4.57 9.15
C TYR A 5 -11.22 5.51 8.88
N ILE A 6 -10.44 5.20 7.85
CA ILE A 6 -9.32 6.01 7.37
C ILE A 6 -9.65 6.46 5.95
N ARG A 7 -9.34 7.71 5.63
CA ARG A 7 -9.51 8.29 4.30
C ARG A 7 -8.24 9.06 3.94
N PHE A 8 -7.87 9.00 2.66
CA PHE A 8 -6.80 9.79 2.08
C PHE A 8 -7.38 10.99 1.33
N ASP A 9 -6.64 12.09 1.30
CA ASP A 9 -7.04 13.31 0.60
C ASP A 9 -6.95 13.14 -0.92
N GLU A 10 -5.99 12.33 -1.38
CA GLU A 10 -5.70 12.09 -2.80
C GLU A 10 -5.84 10.60 -3.17
N ASN A 11 -6.13 10.35 -4.45
CA ASN A 11 -6.15 9.00 -5.02
C ASN A 11 -4.79 8.67 -5.65
N ALA A 12 -4.21 7.54 -5.27
CA ALA A 12 -2.93 7.05 -5.81
C ALA A 12 -3.01 5.58 -6.22
N ALA A 13 -2.13 5.16 -7.14
CA ALA A 13 -2.03 3.77 -7.59
C ALA A 13 -0.56 3.36 -7.78
N VAL A 14 -0.28 2.07 -7.56
CA VAL A 14 1.05 1.48 -7.75
C VAL A 14 0.98 0.45 -8.87
N LEU A 15 1.89 0.56 -9.83
CA LEU A 15 1.99 -0.40 -10.93
C LEU A 15 2.61 -1.71 -10.44
N ILE A 16 1.89 -2.81 -10.67
CA ILE A 16 2.31 -4.17 -10.34
C ILE A 16 2.48 -5.02 -11.60
N ASN A 17 3.25 -6.09 -11.49
CA ASN A 17 3.32 -7.14 -12.50
C ASN A 17 2.34 -8.29 -12.18
N ASP A 18 2.27 -9.29 -13.08
CA ASP A 18 1.42 -10.48 -12.93
C ASP A 18 1.76 -11.34 -11.69
N GLN A 19 2.92 -11.08 -11.06
CA GLN A 19 3.38 -11.74 -9.85
C GLN A 19 3.08 -10.91 -8.58
N LEU A 20 2.23 -9.88 -8.68
CA LEU A 20 1.85 -8.96 -7.61
C LEU A 20 3.04 -8.21 -6.97
N GLN A 21 4.13 -8.05 -7.72
CA GLN A 21 5.29 -7.29 -7.29
C GLN A 21 5.24 -5.88 -7.89
N PRO A 22 5.63 -4.85 -7.11
CA PRO A 22 5.72 -3.50 -7.64
C PRO A 22 6.79 -3.45 -8.73
N ARG A 23 6.49 -2.77 -9.84
CA ARG A 23 7.50 -2.50 -10.88
C ARG A 23 8.48 -1.40 -10.49
N GLY A 24 8.05 -0.52 -9.58
CA GLY A 24 8.90 0.52 -9.01
C GLY A 24 9.74 0.01 -7.83
N THR A 25 10.81 0.74 -7.53
CA THR A 25 11.71 0.46 -6.40
C THR A 25 11.40 1.31 -5.17
N ARG A 26 10.54 2.33 -5.29
CA ARG A 26 10.20 3.26 -4.20
C ARG A 26 8.72 3.64 -4.23
N ILE A 27 8.13 3.77 -3.06
CA ILE A 27 6.74 4.20 -2.86
C ILE A 27 6.76 5.50 -2.06
N PHE A 28 5.86 6.41 -2.42
CA PHE A 28 5.70 7.70 -1.78
C PHE A 28 4.33 7.78 -1.13
N GLY A 29 4.28 8.43 0.02
CA GLY A 29 3.05 8.61 0.79
C GLY A 29 2.70 7.42 1.68
N PRO A 30 1.73 7.63 2.60
CA PRO A 30 1.25 6.58 3.48
C PRO A 30 0.44 5.54 2.69
N VAL A 31 0.49 4.28 3.13
CA VAL A 31 -0.29 3.19 2.55
C VAL A 31 -1.23 2.57 3.58
N GLY A 32 -2.40 2.11 3.14
CA GLY A 32 -3.36 1.43 4.02
C GLY A 32 -2.87 0.05 4.44
N ARG A 33 -3.15 -0.31 5.70
CA ARG A 33 -2.80 -1.61 6.29
C ARG A 33 -3.45 -2.79 5.57
N GLU A 34 -4.55 -2.58 4.85
CA GLU A 34 -5.27 -3.60 4.08
C GLU A 34 -4.41 -4.26 2.98
N LEU A 35 -3.37 -3.56 2.52
CA LEU A 35 -2.42 -4.12 1.54
C LEU A 35 -1.65 -5.33 2.09
N ARG A 36 -1.46 -5.39 3.42
CA ARG A 36 -0.84 -6.55 4.09
C ARG A 36 -1.73 -7.79 3.97
N ASP A 37 -3.02 -7.63 4.21
CA ASP A 37 -3.99 -8.74 4.14
C ASP A 37 -4.17 -9.25 2.71
N ARG A 38 -4.04 -8.35 1.73
CA ARG A 38 -4.11 -8.70 0.30
C ARG A 38 -2.80 -9.23 -0.30
N ARG A 39 -1.81 -9.55 0.55
CA ARG A 39 -0.50 -10.13 0.16
C ARG A 39 0.42 -9.21 -0.65
N PHE A 40 0.21 -7.88 -0.61
CA PHE A 40 1.11 -6.90 -1.22
C PHE A 40 2.28 -6.52 -0.29
N MET A 41 2.96 -7.51 0.30
CA MET A 41 3.99 -7.29 1.32
C MET A 41 5.13 -6.38 0.86
N ARG A 42 5.58 -6.51 -0.40
CA ARG A 42 6.65 -5.65 -0.96
C ARG A 42 6.27 -4.18 -1.00
N ILE A 43 5.00 -3.87 -1.26
CA ILE A 43 4.49 -2.49 -1.29
C ILE A 43 4.53 -1.91 0.13
N VAL A 44 4.03 -2.67 1.11
CA VAL A 44 4.04 -2.27 2.53
C VAL A 44 5.46 -2.08 3.04
N SER A 45 6.41 -2.92 2.64
CA SER A 45 7.82 -2.80 3.05
C SER A 45 8.55 -1.60 2.46
N LEU A 46 8.14 -1.12 1.28
CA LEU A 46 8.77 0.03 0.60
C LEU A 46 8.11 1.36 0.97
N ALA A 47 6.94 1.33 1.60
CA ALA A 47 6.21 2.52 1.98
C ALA A 47 6.86 3.21 3.21
N PRO A 48 6.90 4.55 3.24
CA PRO A 48 7.43 5.30 4.37
C PRO A 48 6.56 5.18 5.64
N GLU A 49 5.25 5.01 5.48
CA GLU A 49 4.30 4.94 6.58
C GLU A 49 3.12 4.03 6.24
N VAL A 50 2.60 3.31 7.24
CA VAL A 50 1.47 2.37 7.09
C VAL A 50 0.40 2.74 8.11
N LEU A 51 -0.79 3.06 7.62
CA LEU A 51 -1.94 3.46 8.44
C LEU A 51 -2.91 2.29 8.60
#